data_AF-A0A2K8PQ29-F1
#
_entry.id   AF-A0A2K8PQ29-F1
#
_cell.length_a   1.000
_cell.length_b   1.000
_cell.length_c   1.000
_cell.angle_alpha   90.00
_cell.angle_beta   90.00
_cell.angle_gamma   90.00
#
_symmetry.space_group_name_H-M   'P 1'
#
loop_
_entity.id
_entity.type
_entity.pdbx_description
1 polymer ?
#
loop_
_entity_poly.entity_id
_entity_poly.type
_entity_poly.pdbx_seq_one_letter_code
_entity_poly.pdbx_strand_id
1 'polypeptide(L)'
;MTAADSAPRTARVLTGYRPEDGFMAAELDPPPAEYVWHDEHAEQQERRYGPGTGYRQWLAVDARDGAVWFGDTDWRAPQEDLAGQLPGLPRRALGDGTVPAPGTMVQLLGHLTHDQQHGCTWRFFTAEELHTLALRILPAVQRLVDSIHRIGPDGELEWSAEAATAWDDIEHTTTHTLGPSGTLHWPRPRTTPAPAWRVEVAAFLAANPELCEPSWGVASDAELDAYADYHPDTGYGGVPGRTCHTAERRIEDGFTFYGNRAALYAYRAQACGDRTPTDARTWLETTETGKSTWEAAKPLGATLADVPDCVLTDLTERFQNAAREHGLVLTGLSSYLRRLRAEERAAVDRQLVFEGEEVERLENLLKEFRAGRNRTVTRILAWSDGRGDAEIARLASMPDEYVSEWRARLNDDQTTAASGL
;
A
#
# COMPACT_ATOMS: atom_id res chain seq x y z
N MET A 1 -3.99 -20.57 -6.96
CA MET A 1 -2.67 -21.14 -7.31
C MET A 1 -2.71 -21.66 -8.73
N THR A 2 -2.07 -20.98 -9.68
CA THR A 2 -1.90 -21.51 -11.04
C THR A 2 -0.70 -22.47 -11.07
N ALA A 3 -0.83 -23.55 -11.85
CA ALA A 3 0.13 -24.66 -11.91
C ALA A 3 1.55 -24.30 -12.42
N ALA A 4 1.81 -23.04 -12.79
CA ALA A 4 3.08 -22.59 -13.35
C ALA A 4 4.21 -22.45 -12.31
N ASP A 5 3.90 -22.52 -11.01
CA ASP A 5 4.87 -22.30 -9.92
C ASP A 5 5.56 -23.60 -9.42
N SER A 6 5.38 -24.70 -10.14
CA SER A 6 5.65 -26.08 -9.68
C SER A 6 7.03 -26.64 -10.06
N ALA A 7 7.94 -25.82 -10.61
CA ALA A 7 9.34 -26.24 -10.74
C ALA A 7 9.97 -26.30 -9.33
N PRO A 8 10.54 -27.46 -8.91
CA PRO A 8 11.22 -27.55 -7.62
C PRO A 8 12.36 -26.53 -7.58
N ARG A 9 12.30 -25.62 -6.60
CA ARG A 9 13.32 -24.59 -6.40
C ARG A 9 14.40 -25.21 -5.53
N THR A 10 15.62 -25.29 -6.04
CA THR A 10 16.76 -25.82 -5.29
C THR A 10 17.67 -24.66 -4.92
N ALA A 11 17.82 -24.44 -3.61
CA ALA A 11 18.74 -23.47 -3.07
C ALA A 11 20.16 -23.75 -3.56
N ARG A 12 20.83 -22.71 -4.03
CA ARG A 12 22.16 -22.83 -4.66
C ARG A 12 23.00 -21.61 -4.38
N VAL A 13 24.31 -21.83 -4.26
CA VAL A 13 25.26 -20.72 -4.24
C VAL A 13 25.45 -20.24 -5.68
N LEU A 14 25.18 -18.97 -5.95
CA LEU A 14 25.54 -18.38 -7.23
C LEU A 14 27.06 -18.20 -7.25
N THR A 15 27.72 -18.94 -8.15
CA THR A 15 29.15 -18.78 -8.41
C THR A 15 29.30 -17.90 -9.65
N GLY A 16 29.86 -16.71 -9.47
CA GLY A 16 30.16 -15.81 -10.59
C GLY A 16 29.13 -14.71 -10.84
N TYR A 17 29.18 -13.66 -10.02
CA TYR A 17 28.96 -12.32 -10.59
C TYR A 17 29.94 -12.16 -11.76
N ARG A 18 29.45 -11.83 -12.96
CA ARG A 18 30.32 -11.69 -14.12
C ARG A 18 31.10 -10.37 -14.02
N PRO A 19 32.34 -10.30 -14.51
CA PRO A 19 33.15 -9.07 -14.51
C PRO A 19 32.47 -7.86 -15.18
N GLU A 20 31.48 -8.10 -16.06
CA GLU A 20 30.69 -7.08 -16.74
C GLU A 20 29.49 -6.54 -15.94
N ASP A 21 29.12 -7.16 -14.81
CA ASP A 21 28.00 -6.76 -13.94
C ASP A 21 28.44 -5.80 -12.80
N GLY A 22 29.66 -5.24 -12.88
CA GLY A 22 30.11 -4.16 -12.00
C GLY A 22 30.47 -4.57 -10.56
N PHE A 23 30.49 -5.87 -10.24
CA PHE A 23 31.02 -6.37 -8.98
C PHE A 23 32.08 -7.44 -9.27
N MET A 24 33.34 -7.07 -9.08
CA MET A 24 34.40 -8.07 -8.98
C MET A 24 34.04 -9.00 -7.83
N ALA A 25 34.08 -10.32 -8.10
CA ALA A 25 34.41 -11.26 -7.04
C ALA A 25 35.68 -10.72 -6.36
N ALA A 26 35.52 -10.25 -5.13
CA ALA A 26 36.50 -9.45 -4.43
C ALA A 26 37.89 -10.10 -4.51
N GLU A 27 38.83 -9.40 -5.14
CA GLU A 27 40.14 -9.29 -4.52
C GLU A 27 39.82 -8.60 -3.19
N LEU A 28 39.65 -9.41 -2.14
CA LEU A 28 39.46 -8.93 -0.78
C LEU A 28 40.74 -8.18 -0.46
N ASP A 29 40.77 -6.89 -0.78
CA ASP A 29 41.75 -5.97 -0.25
C ASP A 29 41.10 -5.45 1.03
N PRO A 30 41.24 -6.18 2.17
CA PRO A 30 40.78 -5.64 3.44
C PRO A 30 41.35 -4.23 3.59
N PRO A 31 40.68 -3.31 4.30
CA PRO A 31 41.27 -2.00 4.58
C PRO A 31 42.72 -2.22 5.04
N PRO A 32 43.71 -1.52 4.46
CA PRO A 32 45.11 -1.80 4.75
C PRO A 32 45.32 -1.76 6.27
N ALA A 33 46.19 -2.60 6.82
CA ALA A 33 46.30 -2.80 8.27
C ALA A 33 46.51 -1.48 9.06
N GLU A 34 47.09 -0.46 8.42
CA GLU A 34 47.26 0.91 8.93
C GLU A 34 45.97 1.73 9.08
N TYR A 35 44.86 1.31 8.46
CA TYR A 35 43.51 1.87 8.56
C TYR A 35 42.59 1.07 9.49
N VAL A 36 43.04 -0.08 9.99
CA VAL A 36 42.34 -0.92 10.99
C VAL A 36 42.93 -0.64 12.37
N TRP A 37 42.42 0.38 13.03
CA TRP A 37 42.49 0.46 14.50
C TRP A 37 41.14 -0.11 15.02
N HIS A 38 40.99 -0.69 16.21
CA HIS A 38 40.42 0.01 17.36
C HIS A 38 40.40 -0.87 18.61
N ASP A 39 40.83 -0.25 19.71
CA ASP A 39 40.65 -0.69 21.09
C ASP A 39 39.50 0.11 21.70
N GLU A 40 38.41 -0.57 22.07
CA GLU A 40 37.21 0.03 22.69
C GLU A 40 37.53 0.75 24.02
N HIS A 41 38.66 0.39 24.65
CA HIS A 41 39.13 0.94 25.92
C HIS A 41 40.20 2.02 25.77
N ALA A 42 40.59 2.43 24.55
CA ALA A 42 41.58 3.48 24.37
C ALA A 42 41.14 4.79 25.08
N GLU A 43 42.00 5.42 25.87
CA GLU A 43 41.62 6.62 26.66
C GLU A 43 41.29 7.85 25.79
N GLN A 44 41.78 7.89 24.55
CA GLN A 44 41.56 8.98 23.61
C GLN A 44 40.53 8.57 22.55
N GLN A 45 39.43 9.32 22.45
CA GLN A 45 38.29 9.03 21.57
C GLN A 45 38.67 8.98 20.08
N GLU A 46 39.67 9.77 19.68
CA GLU A 46 40.26 9.82 18.33
C GLU A 46 41.08 8.57 17.95
N ARG A 47 41.40 7.71 18.92
CA ARG A 47 42.09 6.42 18.75
C ARG A 47 41.15 5.22 18.90
N ARG A 48 39.88 5.46 19.22
CA ARG A 48 38.86 4.41 19.39
C ARG A 48 38.15 4.01 18.12
N TYR A 49 38.16 4.87 17.08
CA TYR A 49 37.45 4.66 15.82
C TYR A 49 38.19 5.33 14.65
N GLY A 50 38.04 4.80 13.45
CA GLY A 50 38.91 4.98 12.29
C GLY A 50 38.11 4.51 11.08
N PRO A 51 38.52 4.87 9.86
CA PRO A 51 37.63 5.05 8.72
C PRO A 51 36.87 3.78 8.24
N GLY A 52 37.16 2.60 8.78
CA GLY A 52 36.45 1.33 8.49
C GLY A 52 35.15 1.06 9.26
N THR A 53 34.58 2.01 10.00
CA THR A 53 33.35 1.80 10.79
C THR A 53 32.09 1.51 9.93
N GLY A 54 32.13 1.80 8.63
CA GLY A 54 31.06 1.53 7.66
C GLY A 54 31.21 0.21 6.88
N TYR A 55 32.35 -0.47 6.96
CA TYR A 55 32.59 -1.71 6.21
C TYR A 55 31.81 -2.88 6.79
N ARG A 56 31.10 -3.62 5.93
CA ARG A 56 30.31 -4.79 6.31
C ARG A 56 30.47 -5.89 5.27
N GLN A 57 30.75 -7.11 5.70
CA GLN A 57 30.51 -8.29 4.89
C GLN A 57 29.08 -8.78 5.09
N TRP A 58 28.50 -9.36 4.06
CA TRP A 58 27.10 -9.76 4.06
C TRP A 58 26.88 -11.05 3.27
N LEU A 59 25.83 -11.78 3.65
CA LEU A 59 25.22 -12.87 2.90
C LEU A 59 23.86 -12.40 2.40
N ALA A 60 23.58 -12.60 1.13
CA ALA A 60 22.30 -12.31 0.52
C ALA A 60 21.59 -13.60 0.11
N VAL A 61 20.29 -13.65 0.35
CA VAL A 61 19.43 -14.79 0.04
C VAL A 61 18.22 -14.27 -0.74
N ASP A 62 18.02 -14.78 -1.95
CA ASP A 62 16.78 -14.56 -2.70
C ASP A 62 15.72 -15.59 -2.26
N ALA A 63 14.67 -15.12 -1.59
CA ALA A 63 13.55 -15.99 -1.18
C ALA A 63 12.73 -16.52 -2.36
N ARG A 64 12.85 -15.91 -3.54
CA ARG A 64 12.13 -16.35 -4.73
C ARG A 64 12.70 -17.67 -5.22
N ASP A 65 14.01 -17.78 -5.44
CA ASP A 65 14.60 -18.94 -6.10
C ASP A 65 15.63 -19.70 -5.25
N GLY A 66 15.96 -19.21 -4.06
CA GLY A 66 16.94 -19.80 -3.16
C GLY A 66 18.39 -19.54 -3.53
N ALA A 67 18.66 -18.55 -4.41
CA ALA A 67 20.01 -18.11 -4.67
C ALA A 67 20.65 -17.51 -3.41
N VAL A 68 21.89 -17.92 -3.15
CA VAL A 68 22.74 -17.39 -2.08
C VAL A 68 24.02 -16.81 -2.68
N TRP A 69 24.37 -15.60 -2.27
CA TRP A 69 25.65 -14.97 -2.62
C TRP A 69 26.16 -14.13 -1.44
N PHE A 70 27.41 -13.69 -1.52
CA PHE A 70 28.05 -12.89 -0.47
C PHE A 70 28.90 -11.79 -1.09
N GLY A 71 29.16 -10.76 -0.30
CA GLY A 71 30.00 -9.64 -0.70
C GLY A 71 30.33 -8.74 0.49
N ASP A 72 30.82 -7.55 0.18
CA ASP A 72 31.12 -6.49 1.14
C ASP A 72 30.55 -5.14 0.69
N THR A 73 30.64 -4.15 1.56
CA THR A 73 30.33 -2.75 1.26
C THR A 73 31.63 -1.96 1.12
N ASP A 74 31.64 -0.93 0.27
CA ASP A 74 32.80 -0.05 0.16
C ASP A 74 32.97 0.74 1.47
N TRP A 75 34.08 0.52 2.18
CA TRP A 75 34.41 1.21 3.43
C TRP A 75 34.59 2.72 3.25
N ARG A 76 34.80 3.19 2.01
CA ARG A 76 34.97 4.60 1.67
C ARG A 76 33.66 5.35 1.55
N ALA A 77 32.53 4.64 1.50
CA ALA A 77 31.22 5.24 1.31
C ALA A 77 30.66 5.81 2.63
N PRO A 78 29.90 6.92 2.59
CA PRO A 78 29.28 7.50 3.78
C PRO A 78 28.33 6.52 4.48
N GLN A 79 28.31 6.55 5.82
CA GLN A 79 27.49 5.64 6.65
C GLN A 79 25.97 5.76 6.40
N GLU A 80 25.51 6.94 5.97
CA GLU A 80 24.09 7.24 5.75
C GLU A 80 23.47 6.49 4.56
N ASP A 81 24.27 5.80 3.74
CA ASP A 81 23.82 5.15 2.49
C ASP A 81 23.91 3.61 2.52
N LEU A 82 23.97 3.01 3.71
CA LEU A 82 24.10 1.54 3.84
C LEU A 82 22.94 0.79 3.15
N ALA A 83 21.72 1.32 3.23
CA ALA A 83 20.55 0.72 2.58
C ALA A 83 20.65 0.73 1.04
N GLY A 84 21.35 1.71 0.46
CA GLY A 84 21.58 1.79 -0.99
C GLY A 84 22.72 0.89 -1.50
N GLN A 85 23.56 0.38 -0.60
CA GLN A 85 24.73 -0.44 -0.93
C GLN A 85 24.50 -1.95 -0.80
N LEU A 86 23.47 -2.36 -0.07
CA LEU A 86 23.13 -3.77 0.10
C LEU A 86 22.23 -4.23 -1.05
N PRO A 87 22.36 -5.48 -1.53
CA PRO A 87 21.51 -6.03 -2.58
C PRO A 87 20.05 -6.28 -2.13
N GLY A 88 19.76 -6.06 -0.84
CA GLY A 88 18.47 -6.31 -0.24
C GLY A 88 18.42 -5.78 1.20
N LEU A 89 17.36 -6.10 1.91
CA LEU A 89 17.11 -5.56 3.25
C LEU A 89 17.49 -6.56 4.35
N PRO A 90 18.07 -6.09 5.47
CA PRO A 90 18.26 -6.94 6.62
C PRO A 90 16.95 -7.29 7.30
N ARG A 91 16.89 -8.46 7.94
CA ARG A 91 15.69 -8.97 8.60
C ARG A 91 15.00 -7.99 9.55
N ARG A 92 15.80 -7.22 10.29
CA ARG A 92 15.32 -6.19 11.23
C ARG A 92 14.57 -5.05 10.54
N ALA A 93 14.93 -4.71 9.29
CA ALA A 93 14.26 -3.69 8.51
C ALA A 93 13.00 -4.22 7.81
N LEU A 94 12.95 -5.52 7.52
CA LEU A 94 11.81 -6.18 6.87
C LEU A 94 10.59 -6.37 7.78
N GLY A 95 10.82 -6.57 9.09
CA GLY A 95 9.74 -6.96 9.99
C GLY A 95 9.12 -8.32 9.63
N ASP A 96 7.92 -8.59 10.14
CA ASP A 96 7.22 -9.88 9.99
C ASP A 96 6.15 -9.89 8.87
N GLY A 97 6.06 -8.82 8.09
CA GLY A 97 5.03 -8.63 7.05
C GLY A 97 5.42 -9.15 5.66
N THR A 98 5.09 -8.38 4.63
CA THR A 98 5.45 -8.68 3.23
C THR A 98 6.93 -8.40 2.96
N VAL A 99 7.58 -9.25 2.17
CA VAL A 99 8.94 -9.01 1.71
C VAL A 99 8.88 -8.19 0.41
N PRO A 100 9.40 -6.95 0.41
CA PRO A 100 9.36 -6.08 -0.76
C PRO A 100 10.22 -6.64 -1.89
N ALA A 101 9.89 -6.26 -3.13
CA ALA A 101 10.73 -6.54 -4.28
C ALA A 101 12.15 -5.96 -4.08
N PRO A 102 13.22 -6.69 -4.45
CA PRO A 102 13.22 -7.92 -5.25
C PRO A 102 12.97 -9.23 -4.48
N GLY A 103 12.80 -9.22 -3.15
CA GLY A 103 12.71 -10.45 -2.34
C GLY A 103 14.05 -10.93 -1.79
N THR A 104 15.08 -10.10 -1.88
CA THR A 104 16.43 -10.38 -1.35
C THR A 104 16.53 -9.94 0.11
N MET A 105 16.88 -10.90 0.98
CA MET A 105 17.14 -10.65 2.39
C MET A 105 18.65 -10.71 2.63
N VAL A 106 19.12 -9.85 3.53
CA VAL A 106 20.56 -9.73 3.81
C VAL A 106 20.85 -10.06 5.27
N GLN A 107 21.81 -10.96 5.48
CA GLN A 107 22.41 -11.21 6.77
C GLN A 107 23.77 -10.52 6.85
N LEU A 108 23.85 -9.49 7.69
CA LEU A 108 25.10 -8.77 7.96
C LEU A 108 25.98 -9.64 8.85
N LEU A 109 27.24 -9.80 8.46
CA LEU A 109 28.20 -10.56 9.22
C LEU A 109 28.89 -9.65 10.24
N GLY A 110 28.85 -10.03 11.51
CA GLY A 110 29.59 -9.35 12.56
C GLY A 110 31.09 -9.53 12.35
N HIS A 111 31.85 -8.45 12.51
CA HIS A 111 33.32 -8.48 12.49
C HIS A 111 33.92 -8.52 13.88
N LEU A 112 33.16 -8.11 14.89
CA LEU A 112 33.57 -8.10 16.28
C LEU A 112 33.30 -9.47 16.91
N THR A 113 34.34 -10.04 17.51
CA THR A 113 34.26 -11.24 18.35
C THR A 113 34.91 -11.01 19.70
N HIS A 114 34.36 -11.66 20.71
CA HIS A 114 34.95 -11.70 22.04
C HIS A 114 35.75 -12.99 22.15
N ASP A 115 37.00 -12.89 22.59
CA ASP A 115 37.74 -14.06 23.05
C ASP A 115 37.21 -14.52 24.42
N GLN A 116 37.71 -15.67 24.91
CA GLN A 116 37.28 -16.24 26.20
C GLN A 116 37.66 -15.37 27.42
N GLN A 117 38.51 -14.37 27.25
CA GLN A 117 38.93 -13.41 28.27
C GLN A 117 38.18 -12.07 28.16
N HIS A 118 37.14 -11.99 27.30
CA HIS A 118 36.41 -10.78 26.95
C HIS A 118 37.24 -9.73 26.19
N GLY A 119 38.37 -10.13 25.59
CA GLY A 119 39.11 -9.31 24.64
C GLY A 119 38.34 -9.17 23.33
N CYS A 120 38.13 -7.92 22.90
CA CYS A 120 37.50 -7.58 21.63
C CYS A 120 38.51 -7.77 20.48
N THR A 121 38.17 -8.60 19.49
CA THR A 121 38.95 -8.80 18.27
C THR A 121 38.07 -8.60 17.05
N TRP A 122 38.62 -7.94 16.02
CA TRP A 122 37.94 -7.70 14.74
C TRP A 122 38.51 -8.63 13.66
N ARG A 123 37.64 -9.30 12.89
CA ARG A 123 38.05 -10.20 11.79
C ARG A 123 37.18 -10.03 10.55
N PHE A 124 37.84 -10.00 9.40
CA PHE A 124 37.22 -10.16 8.09
C PHE A 124 37.35 -11.60 7.60
N PHE A 125 36.31 -12.08 6.93
CA PHE A 125 36.25 -13.43 6.37
C PHE A 125 36.84 -13.46 4.96
N THR A 126 37.54 -14.54 4.65
CA THR A 126 37.99 -14.81 3.28
C THR A 126 36.84 -15.28 2.40
N ALA A 127 37.00 -15.21 1.08
CA ALA A 127 36.00 -15.70 0.14
C ALA A 127 35.75 -17.22 0.29
N GLU A 128 36.77 -18.00 0.66
CA GLU A 128 36.64 -19.43 0.94
C GLU A 128 35.82 -19.70 2.22
N GLU A 129 36.05 -18.91 3.27
CA GLU A 129 35.27 -18.97 4.52
C GLU A 129 33.80 -18.60 4.27
N LEU A 130 33.54 -17.55 3.48
CA LEU A 130 32.19 -17.13 3.11
C LEU A 130 31.49 -18.14 2.20
N HIS A 131 32.20 -18.73 1.23
CA HIS A 131 31.66 -19.79 0.40
C HIS A 131 31.29 -21.03 1.21
N THR A 132 32.17 -21.43 2.14
CA THR A 132 31.90 -22.54 3.06
C THR A 132 30.69 -22.26 3.94
N LEU A 133 30.55 -21.02 4.43
CA LEU A 133 29.38 -20.61 5.19
C LEU A 133 28.10 -20.64 4.33
N ALA A 134 28.16 -20.14 3.10
CA ALA A 134 27.04 -20.17 2.15
C ALA A 134 26.55 -21.61 1.90
N LEU A 135 27.47 -22.56 1.69
CA LEU A 135 27.14 -23.98 1.57
C LEU A 135 26.48 -24.54 2.83
N ARG A 136 26.92 -24.12 4.02
CA ARG A 136 26.38 -24.59 5.30
C ARG A 136 24.95 -24.12 5.56
N ILE A 137 24.56 -22.95 5.06
CA ILE A 137 23.21 -22.40 5.26
C ILE A 137 22.19 -22.90 4.23
N LEU A 138 22.62 -23.54 3.14
CA LEU A 138 21.73 -24.01 2.07
C LEU A 138 20.51 -24.82 2.57
N PRO A 139 20.63 -25.74 3.55
CA PRO A 139 19.46 -26.46 4.06
C PRO A 139 18.41 -25.55 4.70
N ALA A 140 18.84 -24.52 5.45
CA ALA A 140 17.94 -23.54 6.05
C ALA A 140 17.36 -22.59 5.00
N VAL A 141 18.14 -22.22 3.97
CA VAL A 141 17.64 -21.45 2.82
C VAL A 141 16.60 -22.24 2.02
N GLN A 142 16.81 -23.54 1.81
CA GLN A 142 15.83 -24.39 1.15
C GLN A 142 14.51 -24.39 1.92
N ARG A 143 14.58 -24.60 3.24
CA ARG A 143 13.41 -24.54 4.13
C ARG A 143 12.69 -23.19 4.07
N LEU A 144 13.44 -22.09 4.02
CA LEU A 144 12.90 -20.73 3.85
C LEU A 144 12.12 -20.60 2.53
N VAL A 145 12.71 -21.01 1.41
CA VAL A 145 12.10 -20.90 0.07
C VAL A 145 10.88 -21.81 -0.09
N ASP A 146 10.90 -22.97 0.55
CA ASP A 146 9.80 -23.94 0.53
C ASP A 146 8.62 -23.48 1.39
N SER A 147 8.86 -22.65 2.41
CA SER A 147 7.85 -22.26 3.39
C SER A 147 7.36 -20.82 3.26
N ILE A 148 8.09 -19.94 2.57
CA ILE A 148 7.64 -18.56 2.36
C ILE A 148 6.37 -18.55 1.48
N HIS A 149 5.40 -17.71 1.84
CA HIS A 149 4.15 -17.61 1.11
C HIS A 149 4.32 -16.80 -0.17
N ARG A 150 3.56 -17.19 -1.19
CA ARG A 150 3.45 -16.48 -2.47
C ARG A 150 2.01 -16.06 -2.68
N ILE A 151 1.79 -14.75 -2.71
CA ILE A 151 0.47 -14.14 -2.69
C ILE A 151 0.20 -13.35 -3.96
N GLY A 152 -1.08 -13.31 -4.31
CA GLY A 152 -1.56 -12.58 -5.46
C GLY A 152 -1.09 -13.16 -6.80
N PRO A 153 -1.49 -12.50 -7.91
CA PRO A 153 -1.07 -12.89 -9.25
C PRO A 153 0.43 -12.62 -9.52
N ASP A 154 1.01 -11.61 -8.87
CA ASP A 154 2.40 -11.19 -9.06
C ASP A 154 3.42 -12.00 -8.23
N GLY A 155 2.94 -12.93 -7.40
CA GLY A 155 3.79 -13.79 -6.58
C GLY A 155 4.57 -13.02 -5.53
N GLU A 156 3.94 -12.02 -4.92
CA GLU A 156 4.51 -11.27 -3.79
C GLU A 156 4.86 -12.23 -2.65
N LEU A 157 5.89 -11.90 -1.89
CA LEU A 157 6.39 -12.77 -0.83
C LEU A 157 5.88 -12.30 0.53
N GLU A 158 5.42 -13.24 1.35
CA GLU A 158 5.05 -12.98 2.75
C GLU A 158 5.64 -14.05 3.66
N TRP A 159 6.11 -13.61 4.83
CA TRP A 159 6.65 -14.51 5.84
C TRP A 159 5.59 -15.51 6.32
N SER A 160 5.97 -16.78 6.39
CA SER A 160 5.30 -17.79 7.21
C SER A 160 6.03 -17.97 8.54
N ALA A 161 5.39 -18.60 9.52
CA ALA A 161 6.02 -18.91 10.80
C ALA A 161 7.27 -19.80 10.63
N GLU A 162 7.22 -20.71 9.67
CA GLU A 162 8.30 -21.61 9.32
C GLU A 162 9.44 -20.89 8.60
N ALA A 163 9.12 -20.00 7.66
CA ALA A 163 10.10 -19.18 6.95
C ALA A 163 10.87 -18.26 7.91
N ALA A 164 10.17 -17.60 8.84
CA ALA A 164 10.80 -16.78 9.87
C ALA A 164 11.74 -17.61 10.76
N THR A 165 11.37 -18.84 11.09
CA THR A 165 12.20 -19.74 11.90
C THR A 165 13.40 -20.28 11.13
N ALA A 166 13.24 -20.57 9.84
CA ALA A 166 14.34 -20.92 8.96
C ALA A 166 15.35 -19.77 8.84
N TRP A 167 14.88 -18.52 8.82
CA TRP A 167 15.76 -17.36 8.84
C TRP A 167 16.53 -17.23 10.16
N ASP A 168 15.90 -17.45 11.33
CA ASP A 168 16.64 -17.47 12.61
C ASP A 168 17.74 -18.55 12.63
N ASP A 169 17.49 -19.71 12.02
CA ASP A 169 18.50 -20.77 11.89
C ASP A 169 19.67 -20.33 10.98
N ILE A 170 19.41 -19.52 9.93
CA ILE A 170 20.45 -18.87 9.11
C ILE A 170 21.24 -17.88 9.98
N GLU A 171 20.58 -16.95 10.66
CA GLU A 171 21.24 -15.95 11.52
C GLU A 171 22.13 -16.64 12.58
N HIS A 172 21.60 -17.68 13.23
CA HIS A 172 22.35 -18.46 14.19
C HIS A 172 23.60 -19.09 13.57
N THR A 173 23.48 -19.72 12.40
CA THR A 173 24.60 -20.37 11.71
C THR A 173 25.68 -19.36 11.30
N THR A 174 25.29 -18.12 11.02
CA THR A 174 26.19 -17.00 10.69
C THR A 174 26.76 -16.26 11.90
N THR A 175 26.50 -16.71 13.13
CA THR A 175 27.04 -16.09 14.34
C THR A 175 28.35 -16.78 14.77
N HIS A 176 29.49 -16.32 14.28
CA HIS A 176 30.80 -16.93 14.61
C HIS A 176 31.31 -16.65 16.04
N THR A 177 32.21 -17.53 16.49
CA THR A 177 33.10 -17.32 17.63
C THR A 177 34.55 -17.65 17.26
N LEU A 178 35.51 -17.13 18.03
CA LEU A 178 36.93 -17.46 17.89
C LEU A 178 37.38 -18.37 19.03
N GLY A 179 38.06 -19.47 18.66
CA GLY A 179 38.71 -20.34 19.63
C GLY A 179 39.99 -19.71 20.21
N PRO A 180 40.56 -20.27 21.29
CA PRO A 180 41.79 -19.75 21.93
C PRO A 180 43.00 -19.65 21.00
N SER A 181 43.02 -20.40 19.90
CA SER A 181 44.05 -20.38 18.85
C SER A 181 43.75 -19.41 17.71
N GLY A 182 42.68 -18.60 17.81
CA GLY A 182 42.19 -17.75 16.71
C GLY A 182 41.45 -18.53 15.61
N THR A 183 41.11 -19.80 15.84
CA THR A 183 40.37 -20.62 14.87
C THR A 183 38.91 -20.18 14.81
N LEU A 184 38.41 -20.00 13.59
CA LEU A 184 37.03 -19.62 13.31
C LEU A 184 36.08 -20.79 13.58
N HIS A 185 35.07 -20.57 14.42
CA HIS A 185 34.04 -21.54 14.72
C HIS A 185 32.66 -21.00 14.35
N TRP A 186 32.05 -21.64 13.36
CA TRP A 186 30.64 -21.43 13.02
C TRP A 186 29.77 -22.43 13.78
N PRO A 187 28.65 -21.98 14.39
CA PRO A 187 27.68 -22.87 15.00
C PRO A 187 27.21 -23.94 14.02
N ARG A 188 26.86 -25.11 14.55
CA ARG A 188 26.27 -26.17 13.73
C ARG A 188 24.92 -25.68 13.19
N PRO A 189 24.61 -25.91 11.90
CA PRO A 189 23.29 -25.64 11.36
C PRO A 189 22.20 -26.29 12.20
N ARG A 190 21.10 -25.57 12.36
CA ARG A 190 19.91 -26.03 13.09
C ARG A 190 18.77 -26.26 12.13
N THR A 191 17.84 -27.09 12.58
CA THR A 191 16.52 -27.29 11.96
C THR A 191 15.49 -27.13 13.07
N THR A 192 15.40 -25.92 13.61
CA THR A 192 14.57 -25.62 14.77
C THR A 192 13.10 -25.61 14.34
N PRO A 193 12.19 -26.43 14.90
CA PRO A 193 10.78 -26.36 14.53
C PRO A 193 10.20 -24.98 14.88
N ALA A 194 9.23 -24.50 14.10
CA ALA A 194 8.55 -23.25 14.40
C ALA A 194 7.99 -23.27 15.84
N PRO A 195 8.37 -22.31 16.70
CA PRO A 195 7.93 -22.31 18.09
C PRO A 195 6.45 -21.95 18.18
N ALA A 196 5.76 -22.45 19.19
CA ALA A 196 4.30 -22.30 19.32
C ALA A 196 3.79 -20.85 19.43
N TRP A 197 4.68 -19.89 19.72
CA TRP A 197 4.34 -18.47 19.77
C TRP A 197 4.34 -17.80 18.37
N ARG A 198 4.96 -18.43 17.35
CA ARG A 198 4.81 -18.05 15.95
C ARG A 198 3.61 -18.78 15.35
N VAL A 199 2.54 -18.06 15.12
CA VAL A 199 1.26 -18.62 14.69
C VAL A 199 1.09 -18.44 13.18
N GLU A 200 0.88 -19.54 12.48
CA GLU A 200 0.47 -19.52 11.09
C GLU A 200 -1.03 -19.20 11.01
N VAL A 201 -1.37 -18.11 10.32
CA VAL A 201 -2.75 -17.58 10.30
C VAL A 201 -3.71 -18.55 9.65
N ALA A 202 -3.30 -19.21 8.56
CA ALA A 202 -4.15 -20.20 7.89
C ALA A 202 -4.55 -21.34 8.83
N ALA A 203 -3.61 -21.85 9.65
CA ALA A 203 -3.89 -22.89 10.64
C ALA A 203 -4.77 -22.37 11.79
N PHE A 204 -4.56 -21.13 12.21
CA PHE A 204 -5.40 -20.48 13.22
C PHE A 204 -6.85 -20.31 12.75
N LEU A 205 -7.08 -19.81 11.53
CA LEU A 205 -8.42 -19.65 10.96
C LEU A 205 -9.10 -21.01 10.69
N ALA A 206 -8.34 -22.02 10.24
CA ALA A 206 -8.89 -23.36 10.05
C ALA A 206 -9.40 -24.00 11.36
N ALA A 207 -8.75 -23.69 12.50
CA ALA A 207 -9.19 -24.15 13.81
C ALA A 207 -10.38 -23.33 14.37
N ASN A 208 -10.67 -22.16 13.79
CA ASN A 208 -11.68 -21.22 14.30
C ASN A 208 -12.49 -20.61 13.13
N PRO A 209 -13.25 -21.44 12.39
CA PRO A 209 -13.94 -21.04 11.17
C PRO A 209 -14.99 -19.95 11.38
N GLU A 210 -15.47 -19.75 12.61
CA GLU A 210 -16.37 -18.67 12.99
C GLU A 210 -15.77 -17.26 12.84
N LEU A 211 -14.44 -17.17 12.79
CA LEU A 211 -13.71 -15.91 12.55
C LEU A 211 -13.62 -15.55 11.06
N CYS A 212 -13.92 -16.48 10.17
CA CYS A 212 -13.84 -16.25 8.74
C CYS A 212 -15.09 -15.53 8.22
N GLU A 213 -14.93 -14.31 7.72
CA GLU A 213 -16.05 -13.60 7.11
C GLU A 213 -16.33 -14.11 5.68
N PRO A 214 -17.58 -14.48 5.35
CA PRO A 214 -17.93 -14.93 4.00
C PRO A 214 -17.66 -13.90 2.90
N SER A 215 -17.62 -12.61 3.27
CA SER A 215 -17.29 -11.49 2.38
C SER A 215 -15.90 -11.63 1.73
N TRP A 216 -14.94 -12.24 2.42
CA TRP A 216 -13.58 -12.46 1.90
C TRP A 216 -13.56 -13.35 0.64
N GLY A 217 -14.55 -14.25 0.51
CA GLY A 217 -14.69 -15.13 -0.65
C GLY A 217 -14.98 -14.40 -1.97
N VAL A 218 -15.42 -13.14 -1.91
CA VAL A 218 -15.73 -12.29 -3.07
C VAL A 218 -15.08 -10.91 -2.99
N ALA A 219 -14.17 -10.72 -2.03
CA ALA A 219 -13.41 -9.49 -1.90
C ALA A 219 -12.39 -9.34 -3.04
N SER A 220 -12.18 -8.10 -3.49
CA SER A 220 -11.08 -7.74 -4.39
C SER A 220 -9.71 -7.89 -3.71
N ASP A 221 -8.65 -7.94 -4.51
CA ASP A 221 -7.28 -8.02 -4.02
C ASP A 221 -6.97 -6.86 -3.06
N ALA A 222 -7.37 -5.64 -3.42
CA ALA A 222 -7.19 -4.46 -2.59
C ALA A 222 -7.98 -4.51 -1.27
N GLU A 223 -9.18 -5.09 -1.26
CA GLU A 223 -9.95 -5.29 -0.02
C GLU A 223 -9.30 -6.33 0.88
N LEU A 224 -8.82 -7.46 0.33
CA LEU A 224 -8.10 -8.48 1.09
C LEU A 224 -6.81 -7.93 1.69
N ASP A 225 -6.06 -7.14 0.92
CA ASP A 225 -4.85 -6.50 1.40
C ASP A 225 -5.16 -5.50 2.52
N ALA A 226 -6.22 -4.70 2.38
CA ALA A 226 -6.67 -3.80 3.44
C ALA A 226 -7.13 -4.55 4.71
N TYR A 227 -7.75 -5.73 4.57
CA TYR A 227 -8.09 -6.56 5.72
C TYR A 227 -6.85 -7.12 6.41
N ALA A 228 -5.84 -7.56 5.66
CA ALA A 228 -4.59 -8.05 6.23
C ALA A 228 -3.80 -6.96 6.97
N ASP A 229 -3.81 -5.73 6.44
CA ASP A 229 -3.10 -4.59 7.01
C ASP A 229 -3.87 -3.91 8.16
N TYR A 230 -5.14 -4.26 8.37
CA TYR A 230 -5.95 -3.66 9.42
C TYR A 230 -5.51 -4.13 10.80
N HIS A 231 -4.99 -3.22 11.63
CA HIS A 231 -4.59 -3.49 13.01
C HIS A 231 -5.64 -2.92 13.99
N PRO A 232 -6.58 -3.75 14.51
CA PRO A 232 -7.57 -3.25 15.46
C PRO A 232 -6.94 -2.87 16.81
N ASP A 233 -7.50 -1.85 17.48
CA ASP A 233 -7.10 -1.47 18.85
C ASP A 233 -7.18 -2.65 19.85
N THR A 234 -8.06 -3.62 19.55
CA THR A 234 -8.22 -4.86 20.30
C THR A 234 -8.50 -6.03 19.34
N GLY A 235 -7.59 -7.01 19.23
CA GLY A 235 -7.81 -8.23 18.43
C GLY A 235 -6.64 -8.56 17.50
N TYR A 236 -6.90 -9.38 16.49
CA TYR A 236 -5.94 -9.79 15.46
C TYR A 236 -6.27 -9.14 14.11
N GLY A 237 -5.25 -8.95 13.27
CA GLY A 237 -5.34 -8.23 12.01
C GLY A 237 -6.46 -8.73 11.11
N GLY A 238 -7.37 -7.84 10.72
CA GLY A 238 -8.54 -8.15 9.90
C GLY A 238 -9.72 -8.85 10.58
N VAL A 239 -9.60 -9.29 11.85
CA VAL A 239 -10.68 -9.97 12.59
C VAL A 239 -10.99 -9.24 13.90
N PRO A 240 -12.19 -8.65 14.07
CA PRO A 240 -12.58 -8.01 15.32
C PRO A 240 -12.69 -9.04 16.46
N GLY A 241 -11.77 -9.01 17.43
CA GLY A 241 -11.90 -9.78 18.67
C GLY A 241 -10.59 -10.20 19.33
N ARG A 242 -10.45 -9.94 20.64
CA ARG A 242 -9.33 -10.39 21.49
C ARG A 242 -9.35 -11.87 21.86
N THR A 243 -10.41 -12.59 21.49
CA THR A 243 -10.68 -13.91 22.05
C THR A 243 -11.15 -14.84 20.95
N CYS A 244 -10.38 -15.90 20.75
CA CYS A 244 -10.79 -17.01 19.92
C CYS A 244 -11.60 -17.96 20.80
N HIS A 245 -12.94 -17.86 20.77
CA HIS A 245 -13.81 -18.55 21.72
C HIS A 245 -13.71 -20.08 21.63
N THR A 246 -13.38 -20.63 20.46
CA THR A 246 -13.25 -22.08 20.27
C THR A 246 -11.90 -22.64 20.76
N ALA A 247 -10.86 -21.81 20.79
CA ALA A 247 -9.52 -22.20 21.26
C ALA A 247 -9.26 -21.87 22.75
N GLU A 248 -10.18 -21.16 23.42
CA GLU A 248 -9.96 -20.53 24.75
C GLU A 248 -8.66 -19.71 24.83
N ARG A 249 -8.11 -19.29 23.68
CA ARG A 249 -6.89 -18.50 23.61
C ARG A 249 -7.24 -17.04 23.51
N ARG A 250 -6.81 -16.29 24.52
CA ARG A 250 -6.65 -14.85 24.40
C ARG A 250 -5.55 -14.60 23.36
N ILE A 251 -5.77 -13.65 22.47
CA ILE A 251 -4.71 -13.13 21.59
C ILE A 251 -3.87 -12.22 22.50
N GLU A 252 -2.97 -12.83 23.27
CA GLU A 252 -2.16 -12.19 24.31
C GLU A 252 -0.88 -11.56 23.74
N ASP A 253 -0.29 -10.65 24.52
CA ASP A 253 1.09 -10.21 24.34
C ASP A 253 2.04 -11.43 24.27
N GLY A 254 2.86 -11.52 23.23
CA GLY A 254 3.89 -12.56 23.07
C GLY A 254 3.69 -13.55 21.92
N PHE A 255 2.59 -13.46 21.16
CA PHE A 255 2.41 -14.20 19.91
C PHE A 255 2.71 -13.33 18.69
N THR A 256 3.27 -13.92 17.64
CA THR A 256 3.48 -13.28 16.34
C THR A 256 2.76 -14.08 15.26
N PHE A 257 1.92 -13.42 14.48
CA PHE A 257 1.12 -14.04 13.43
C PHE A 257 1.75 -13.82 12.06
N TYR A 258 1.76 -14.87 11.24
CA TYR A 258 2.39 -14.91 9.91
C TYR A 258 1.42 -15.39 8.84
N GLY A 259 1.54 -14.87 7.62
CA GLY A 259 0.72 -15.30 6.48
C GLY A 259 -0.69 -14.71 6.46
N ASN A 260 -0.88 -13.45 6.87
CA ASN A 260 -2.19 -12.80 6.94
C ASN A 260 -2.84 -12.73 5.54
N ARG A 261 -2.11 -12.16 4.57
CA ARG A 261 -2.58 -12.07 3.18
C ARG A 261 -2.69 -13.47 2.58
N ALA A 262 -1.70 -14.33 2.80
CA ALA A 262 -1.72 -15.71 2.32
C ALA A 262 -2.98 -16.47 2.75
N ALA A 263 -3.38 -16.35 4.02
CA ALA A 263 -4.58 -16.99 4.54
C ALA A 263 -5.87 -16.44 3.89
N LEU A 264 -5.99 -15.13 3.72
CA LEU A 264 -7.14 -14.50 3.07
C LEU A 264 -7.28 -14.91 1.60
N TYR A 265 -6.17 -14.91 0.85
CA TYR A 265 -6.16 -15.36 -0.55
C TYR A 265 -6.47 -16.86 -0.67
N ALA A 266 -5.95 -17.69 0.25
CA ALA A 266 -6.27 -19.11 0.31
C ALA A 266 -7.75 -19.34 0.62
N TYR A 267 -8.33 -18.59 1.56
CA TYR A 267 -9.76 -18.64 1.87
C TYR A 267 -10.60 -18.29 0.64
N ARG A 268 -10.27 -17.21 -0.07
CA ARG A 268 -10.97 -16.83 -1.31
C ARG A 268 -10.86 -17.91 -2.37
N ALA A 269 -9.67 -18.48 -2.57
CA ALA A 269 -9.47 -19.57 -3.52
C ALA A 269 -10.34 -20.79 -3.17
N GLN A 270 -10.42 -21.16 -1.89
CA GLN A 270 -11.28 -22.23 -1.41
C GLN A 270 -12.78 -21.92 -1.63
N ALA A 271 -13.22 -20.69 -1.35
CA ALA A 271 -14.59 -20.24 -1.58
C ALA A 271 -14.97 -20.23 -3.08
N CYS A 272 -14.01 -19.90 -3.95
CA CYS A 272 -14.19 -19.94 -5.40
C CYS A 272 -14.32 -21.38 -5.93
N GLY A 273 -13.61 -22.35 -5.32
CA GLY A 273 -13.54 -23.72 -5.83
C GLY A 273 -12.85 -23.75 -7.19
N ASP A 274 -13.45 -24.43 -8.17
CA ASP A 274 -12.90 -24.53 -9.54
C ASP A 274 -13.10 -23.25 -10.38
N ARG A 275 -13.80 -22.25 -9.83
CA ARG A 275 -14.10 -21.00 -10.55
C ARG A 275 -12.93 -20.03 -10.44
N THR A 276 -12.72 -19.26 -11.50
CA THR A 276 -11.66 -18.27 -11.55
C THR A 276 -12.12 -16.96 -10.88
N PRO A 277 -11.45 -16.47 -9.82
CA PRO A 277 -11.72 -15.13 -9.30
C PRO A 277 -11.36 -14.09 -10.36
N THR A 278 -12.24 -13.13 -10.60
CA THR A 278 -12.09 -12.11 -11.65
C THR A 278 -12.57 -10.76 -11.14
N ASP A 279 -11.77 -9.72 -11.31
CA ASP A 279 -12.14 -8.36 -10.94
C ASP A 279 -13.45 -7.93 -11.62
N ALA A 280 -14.43 -7.51 -10.82
CA ALA A 280 -15.77 -7.18 -11.27
C ALA A 280 -15.78 -6.04 -12.30
N ARG A 281 -14.96 -5.01 -12.07
CA ARG A 281 -14.82 -3.89 -13.00
C ARG A 281 -14.31 -4.38 -14.34
N THR A 282 -13.21 -5.13 -14.33
CA THR A 282 -12.59 -5.66 -15.55
C THR A 282 -13.59 -6.48 -16.34
N TRP A 283 -14.33 -7.39 -15.70
CA TRP A 283 -15.31 -8.21 -16.39
C TRP A 283 -16.46 -7.40 -16.98
N LEU A 284 -17.08 -6.51 -16.20
CA LEU A 284 -18.24 -5.70 -16.62
C LEU A 284 -17.87 -4.68 -17.71
N GLU A 285 -16.70 -4.04 -17.64
CA GLU A 285 -16.32 -2.95 -18.55
C GLU A 285 -15.62 -3.43 -19.83
N THR A 286 -14.94 -4.59 -19.81
CA THR A 286 -14.08 -4.99 -20.94
C THR A 286 -14.62 -6.16 -21.75
N THR A 287 -15.43 -7.03 -21.16
CA THR A 287 -15.95 -8.22 -21.85
C THR A 287 -17.30 -7.94 -22.51
N GLU A 288 -17.55 -8.56 -23.66
CA GLU A 288 -18.83 -8.41 -24.36
C GLU A 288 -20.00 -8.96 -23.53
N THR A 289 -19.79 -10.11 -22.88
CA THR A 289 -20.77 -10.70 -21.95
C THR A 289 -21.07 -9.77 -20.78
N GLY A 290 -20.04 -9.22 -20.13
CA GLY A 290 -20.20 -8.30 -19.01
C GLY A 290 -20.97 -7.04 -19.40
N LYS A 291 -20.62 -6.43 -20.53
CA LYS A 291 -21.35 -5.28 -21.09
C LYS A 291 -22.80 -5.61 -21.41
N SER A 292 -23.07 -6.73 -22.09
CA SER A 292 -24.43 -7.13 -22.44
C SER A 292 -25.29 -7.40 -21.20
N THR A 293 -24.70 -8.00 -20.15
CA THR A 293 -25.37 -8.26 -18.88
C THR A 293 -25.65 -6.96 -18.14
N TRP A 294 -24.70 -6.03 -18.15
CA TRP A 294 -24.85 -4.69 -17.58
C TRP A 294 -26.02 -3.93 -18.21
N GLU A 295 -26.05 -3.86 -19.55
CA GLU A 295 -27.12 -3.19 -20.30
C GLU A 295 -28.49 -3.86 -20.08
N ALA A 296 -28.55 -5.19 -19.99
CA ALA A 296 -29.78 -5.91 -19.70
C ALA A 296 -30.26 -5.74 -18.24
N ALA A 297 -29.35 -5.50 -17.30
CA ALA A 297 -29.66 -5.41 -15.88
C ALA A 297 -30.08 -4.00 -15.45
N LYS A 298 -29.63 -2.95 -16.14
CA LYS A 298 -29.98 -1.56 -15.82
C LYS A 298 -31.49 -1.33 -15.97
N PRO A 299 -32.18 -0.75 -14.95
CA PRO A 299 -33.56 -0.36 -15.10
C PRO A 299 -33.68 0.72 -16.19
N LEU A 300 -34.63 0.55 -17.11
CA LEU A 300 -34.88 1.48 -18.21
C LEU A 300 -35.06 2.91 -17.66
N GLY A 301 -34.14 3.81 -18.04
CA GLY A 301 -34.18 5.22 -17.67
C GLY A 301 -33.75 5.56 -16.24
N ALA A 302 -33.28 4.60 -15.44
CA ALA A 302 -32.76 4.86 -14.09
C ALA A 302 -31.23 4.92 -14.08
N THR A 303 -30.68 5.95 -13.44
CA THR A 303 -29.26 6.00 -13.08
C THR A 303 -29.01 5.25 -11.77
N LEU A 304 -27.79 4.78 -11.51
CA LEU A 304 -27.46 4.17 -10.23
C LEU A 304 -27.53 5.19 -9.08
N ALA A 305 -27.36 6.49 -9.36
CA ALA A 305 -27.53 7.55 -8.36
C ALA A 305 -28.88 7.46 -7.65
N ASP A 306 -29.92 7.10 -8.40
CA ASP A 306 -31.33 7.14 -7.97
C ASP A 306 -31.80 5.83 -7.31
N VAL A 307 -31.04 4.73 -7.45
CA VAL A 307 -31.50 3.43 -6.96
C VAL A 307 -31.20 3.20 -5.47
N PRO A 308 -32.14 2.57 -4.73
CA PRO A 308 -31.93 2.18 -3.35
C PRO A 308 -30.92 1.02 -3.22
N ASP A 309 -30.43 0.78 -2.00
CA ASP A 309 -29.44 -0.27 -1.72
C ASP A 309 -29.93 -1.69 -2.09
N CYS A 310 -31.24 -1.97 -1.98
CA CYS A 310 -31.78 -3.26 -2.39
C CYS A 310 -31.55 -3.55 -3.88
N VAL A 311 -31.61 -2.53 -4.75
CA VAL A 311 -31.33 -2.70 -6.18
C VAL A 311 -29.85 -2.99 -6.42
N LEU A 312 -28.93 -2.40 -5.64
CA LEU A 312 -27.51 -2.75 -5.72
C LEU A 312 -27.25 -4.20 -5.30
N THR A 313 -27.94 -4.67 -4.27
CA THR A 313 -27.88 -6.07 -3.84
C THR A 313 -28.40 -7.01 -4.95
N ASP A 314 -29.55 -6.68 -5.56
CA ASP A 314 -30.12 -7.45 -6.67
C ASP A 314 -29.17 -7.48 -7.89
N LEU A 315 -28.55 -6.35 -8.24
CA LEU A 315 -27.55 -6.27 -9.30
C LEU A 315 -26.32 -7.11 -8.97
N THR A 316 -25.86 -7.08 -7.72
CA THR A 316 -24.74 -7.91 -7.25
C THR A 316 -25.05 -9.40 -7.49
N GLU A 317 -26.25 -9.86 -7.10
CA GLU A 317 -26.67 -11.24 -7.31
C GLU A 317 -26.76 -11.60 -8.80
N ARG A 318 -27.37 -10.74 -9.62
CA ARG A 318 -27.50 -10.96 -11.07
C ARG A 318 -26.16 -11.08 -11.77
N PHE A 319 -25.25 -10.14 -11.53
CA PHE A 319 -23.92 -10.17 -12.15
C PHE A 319 -23.09 -11.35 -11.67
N GLN A 320 -23.20 -11.70 -10.38
CA GLN A 320 -22.55 -12.89 -9.85
C GLN A 320 -23.09 -14.17 -10.50
N ASN A 321 -24.39 -14.29 -10.70
CA ASN A 321 -25.02 -15.44 -11.37
C ASN A 321 -24.58 -15.55 -12.84
N ALA A 322 -24.61 -14.44 -13.59
CA ALA A 322 -24.14 -14.42 -14.97
C ALA A 322 -22.66 -14.84 -15.09
N ALA A 323 -21.79 -14.34 -14.21
CA ALA A 323 -20.39 -14.71 -14.20
C ALA A 323 -20.17 -16.20 -13.85
N ARG A 324 -20.99 -16.77 -12.95
CA ARG A 324 -20.92 -18.20 -12.60
C ARG A 324 -21.19 -19.11 -13.80
N GLU A 325 -22.05 -18.72 -14.73
CA GLU A 325 -22.30 -19.48 -15.97
C GLU A 325 -21.04 -19.60 -16.86
N HIS A 326 -20.08 -18.70 -16.68
CA HIS A 326 -18.79 -18.70 -17.36
C HIS A 326 -17.65 -19.26 -16.50
N GLY A 327 -17.95 -19.91 -15.37
CA GLY A 327 -16.92 -20.45 -14.47
C GLY A 327 -16.15 -19.38 -13.69
N LEU A 328 -16.73 -18.20 -13.48
CA LEU A 328 -16.09 -17.07 -12.82
C LEU A 328 -16.72 -16.77 -11.45
N VAL A 329 -15.93 -16.11 -10.59
CA VAL A 329 -16.41 -15.45 -9.37
C VAL A 329 -15.98 -13.99 -9.44
N LEU A 330 -16.94 -13.05 -9.51
CA LEU A 330 -16.62 -11.64 -9.53
C LEU A 330 -16.13 -11.17 -8.15
N THR A 331 -14.94 -10.59 -8.11
CA THR A 331 -14.35 -10.03 -6.89
C THR A 331 -14.57 -8.51 -6.84
N GLY A 332 -14.86 -7.96 -5.66
CA GLY A 332 -15.04 -6.51 -5.46
C GLY A 332 -16.32 -5.94 -6.08
N LEU A 333 -17.31 -6.78 -6.39
CA LEU A 333 -18.52 -6.36 -7.10
C LEU A 333 -19.34 -5.34 -6.31
N SER A 334 -19.58 -5.60 -5.03
CA SER A 334 -20.36 -4.70 -4.16
C SER A 334 -19.70 -3.33 -4.00
N SER A 335 -18.38 -3.30 -3.81
CA SER A 335 -17.62 -2.05 -3.69
C SER A 335 -17.57 -1.30 -5.01
N TYR A 336 -17.39 -2.00 -6.13
CA TYR A 336 -17.45 -1.42 -7.47
C TYR A 336 -18.80 -0.71 -7.74
N LEU A 337 -19.93 -1.39 -7.49
CA LEU A 337 -21.26 -0.80 -7.70
C LEU A 337 -21.53 0.41 -6.80
N ARG A 338 -21.10 0.35 -5.52
CA ARG A 338 -21.22 1.49 -4.61
C ARG A 338 -20.38 2.67 -5.05
N ARG A 339 -19.16 2.42 -5.53
CA ARG A 339 -18.27 3.46 -6.07
C ARG A 339 -18.90 4.12 -7.29
N LEU A 340 -19.40 3.35 -8.24
CA LEU A 340 -20.05 3.90 -9.44
C LEU A 340 -21.28 4.74 -9.08
N ARG A 341 -22.11 4.30 -8.13
CA ARG A 341 -23.21 5.12 -7.61
C ARG A 341 -22.72 6.41 -6.97
N ALA A 342 -21.65 6.36 -6.18
CA ALA A 342 -21.08 7.55 -5.54
C ALA A 342 -20.55 8.54 -6.58
N GLU A 343 -19.93 8.06 -7.66
CA GLU A 343 -19.46 8.88 -8.78
C GLU A 343 -20.62 9.56 -9.51
N GLU A 344 -21.71 8.83 -9.78
CA GLU A 344 -22.92 9.42 -10.40
C GLU A 344 -23.58 10.45 -9.47
N ARG A 345 -23.69 10.18 -8.16
CA ARG A 345 -24.22 11.16 -7.19
C ARG A 345 -23.35 12.41 -7.09
N ALA A 346 -22.03 12.24 -7.07
CA ALA A 346 -21.12 13.38 -7.08
C ALA A 346 -21.22 14.19 -8.38
N ALA A 347 -21.60 13.58 -9.50
CA ALA A 347 -21.89 14.31 -10.74
C ALA A 347 -23.17 15.15 -10.63
N VAL A 348 -24.21 14.63 -9.98
CA VAL A 348 -25.44 15.39 -9.67
C VAL A 348 -25.13 16.57 -8.75
N ASP A 349 -24.32 16.37 -7.71
CA ASP A 349 -23.91 17.46 -6.80
C ASP A 349 -23.15 18.56 -7.57
N ARG A 350 -22.22 18.19 -8.45
CA ARG A 350 -21.50 19.14 -9.30
C ARG A 350 -22.43 19.90 -10.25
N GLN A 351 -23.43 19.22 -10.81
CA GLN A 351 -24.43 19.84 -11.68
C GLN A 351 -25.24 20.90 -10.91
N LEU A 352 -25.65 20.60 -9.67
CA LEU A 352 -26.39 21.54 -8.83
C LEU A 352 -25.56 22.77 -8.47
N VAL A 353 -24.26 22.59 -8.17
CA VAL A 353 -23.34 23.71 -7.92
C VAL A 353 -23.24 24.61 -9.15
N PHE A 354 -23.01 24.01 -10.33
CA PHE A 354 -22.94 24.74 -11.59
C PHE A 354 -24.22 25.53 -11.89
N GLU A 355 -25.40 24.91 -11.70
CA GLU A 355 -26.68 25.58 -11.88
C GLU A 355 -26.88 26.74 -10.90
N GLY A 356 -26.43 26.60 -9.65
CA GLY A 356 -26.43 27.67 -8.65
C GLY A 356 -25.57 28.87 -9.05
N GLU A 357 -24.34 28.61 -9.51
CA GLU A 357 -23.42 29.65 -10.01
C GLU A 357 -24.01 30.37 -11.24
N GLU A 358 -24.65 29.62 -12.13
CA GLU A 358 -25.27 30.19 -13.33
C GLU A 358 -26.49 31.06 -13.00
N VAL A 359 -27.31 30.64 -12.02
CA VAL A 359 -28.40 31.47 -11.50
C VAL A 359 -27.87 32.77 -10.91
N GLU A 360 -26.83 32.71 -10.07
CA GLU A 360 -26.22 33.93 -9.50
C GLU A 360 -25.67 34.87 -10.59
N ARG A 361 -25.00 34.31 -11.59
CA ARG A 361 -24.49 35.06 -12.75
C ARG A 361 -25.62 35.79 -13.48
N LEU A 362 -26.73 35.08 -13.75
CA LEU A 362 -27.89 35.65 -14.42
C LEU A 362 -28.60 36.72 -13.57
N GLU A 363 -28.69 36.53 -12.26
CA GLU A 363 -29.24 37.52 -11.35
C GLU A 363 -28.40 38.81 -11.31
N ASN A 364 -27.07 38.69 -11.28
CA ASN A 364 -26.18 39.83 -11.32
C ASN A 364 -26.26 40.58 -12.65
N LEU A 365 -26.30 39.86 -13.76
CA LEU A 365 -26.53 40.46 -15.07
C LEU A 365 -27.89 41.17 -15.15
N LEU A 366 -28.95 40.59 -14.56
CA LEU A 366 -30.27 41.21 -14.47
C LEU A 366 -30.25 42.50 -13.63
N LYS A 367 -29.49 42.53 -12.52
CA LYS A 367 -29.29 43.76 -11.72
C LYS A 367 -28.64 44.86 -12.55
N GLU A 368 -27.62 44.54 -13.34
CA GLU A 368 -26.96 45.51 -14.23
C GLU A 368 -27.90 46.05 -15.31
N PHE A 369 -28.67 45.18 -15.97
CA PHE A 369 -29.69 45.59 -16.93
C PHE A 369 -30.76 46.48 -16.30
N ARG A 370 -31.23 46.14 -15.09
CA ARG A 370 -32.16 46.97 -14.33
C ARG A 370 -31.54 48.34 -14.03
N ALA A 371 -30.28 48.41 -13.59
CA ALA A 371 -29.58 49.67 -13.34
C ALA A 371 -29.36 50.52 -14.61
N GLY A 372 -29.09 49.89 -15.77
CA GLY A 372 -28.98 50.57 -17.07
C GLY A 372 -30.31 51.14 -17.57
N ARG A 373 -31.39 50.35 -17.47
CA ARG A 373 -32.75 50.80 -17.74
C ARG A 373 -33.11 52.00 -16.87
N ASN A 374 -32.83 51.88 -15.58
CA ASN A 374 -33.04 52.89 -14.56
C ASN A 374 -32.37 54.22 -14.91
N ARG A 375 -31.06 54.21 -15.25
CA ARG A 375 -30.34 55.40 -15.74
C ARG A 375 -30.98 56.01 -17.00
N THR A 376 -31.47 55.18 -17.91
CA THR A 376 -32.12 55.64 -19.15
C THR A 376 -33.45 56.32 -18.85
N VAL A 377 -34.27 55.75 -17.95
CA VAL A 377 -35.50 56.38 -17.47
C VAL A 377 -35.21 57.73 -16.81
N THR A 378 -34.22 57.81 -15.92
CA THR A 378 -33.80 59.09 -15.32
C THR A 378 -33.41 60.14 -16.37
N ARG A 379 -32.67 59.73 -17.42
CA ARG A 379 -32.30 60.64 -18.52
C ARG A 379 -33.52 61.14 -19.29
N ILE A 380 -34.51 60.27 -19.56
CA ILE A 380 -35.77 60.66 -20.21
C ILE A 380 -36.56 61.62 -19.31
N LEU A 381 -36.64 61.36 -18.01
CA LEU A 381 -37.34 62.23 -17.06
C LEU A 381 -36.72 63.63 -16.95
N ALA A 382 -35.44 63.79 -17.26
CA ALA A 382 -34.77 65.09 -17.32
C ALA A 382 -35.07 65.88 -18.61
N TRP A 383 -35.70 65.27 -19.61
CA TRP A 383 -36.08 65.98 -20.84
C TRP A 383 -37.27 66.89 -20.59
N SER A 384 -37.20 68.13 -21.08
CA SER A 384 -38.29 69.11 -21.01
C SER A 384 -39.29 68.94 -22.16
N ASP A 385 -39.58 67.69 -22.56
CA ASP A 385 -40.40 67.37 -23.75
C ASP A 385 -41.84 66.93 -23.42
N GLY A 386 -42.19 66.85 -22.13
CA GLY A 386 -43.57 66.66 -21.66
C GLY A 386 -44.11 65.23 -21.73
N ARG A 387 -43.26 64.20 -21.92
CA ARG A 387 -43.70 62.80 -21.90
C ARG A 387 -44.28 62.37 -20.55
N GLY A 388 -45.39 61.64 -20.57
CA GLY A 388 -46.08 61.17 -19.36
C GLY A 388 -45.53 59.85 -18.79
N ASP A 389 -45.80 59.58 -17.50
CA ASP A 389 -45.32 58.37 -16.79
C ASP A 389 -45.70 57.07 -17.48
N ALA A 390 -46.96 56.93 -17.88
CA ALA A 390 -47.47 55.71 -18.49
C ALA A 390 -46.79 55.39 -19.83
N GLU A 391 -46.31 56.42 -20.55
CA GLU A 391 -45.55 56.24 -21.80
C GLU A 391 -44.13 55.75 -21.50
N ILE A 392 -43.45 56.39 -20.55
CA ILE A 392 -42.09 56.03 -20.12
C ILE A 392 -42.06 54.63 -19.51
N ALA A 393 -43.04 54.31 -18.66
CA ALA A 393 -43.21 53.02 -18.01
C ALA A 393 -43.41 51.88 -19.01
N ARG A 394 -44.21 52.12 -20.05
CA ARG A 394 -44.43 51.16 -21.15
C ARG A 394 -43.14 50.88 -21.92
N LEU A 395 -42.38 51.93 -22.27
CA LEU A 395 -41.09 51.77 -22.97
C LEU A 395 -40.06 51.03 -22.11
N ALA A 396 -40.06 51.26 -20.80
CA ALA A 396 -39.16 50.62 -19.86
C ALA A 396 -39.67 49.24 -19.37
N SER A 397 -40.86 48.80 -19.80
CA SER A 397 -41.50 47.58 -19.29
C SER A 397 -41.49 47.53 -17.75
N MET A 398 -41.98 48.59 -17.12
CA MET A 398 -42.14 48.71 -15.67
C MET A 398 -43.51 49.28 -15.32
N PRO A 399 -43.98 49.14 -14.08
CA PRO A 399 -45.21 49.80 -13.62
C PRO A 399 -45.09 51.32 -13.71
N ASP A 400 -46.20 51.99 -14.01
CA ASP A 400 -46.31 53.45 -14.06
C ASP A 400 -46.06 54.10 -12.69
N GLU A 401 -46.53 53.47 -11.62
CA GLU A 401 -46.29 53.86 -10.22
C GLU A 401 -44.78 54.05 -9.92
N TYR A 402 -43.92 53.15 -10.42
CA TYR A 402 -42.47 53.23 -10.22
C TYR A 402 -41.85 54.46 -10.90
N VAL A 403 -42.35 54.86 -12.08
CA VAL A 403 -41.87 56.06 -12.77
C VAL A 403 -42.37 57.32 -12.08
N SER A 404 -43.63 57.31 -11.61
CA SER A 404 -44.23 58.41 -10.85
C SER A 404 -43.46 58.67 -9.55
N GLU A 405 -43.17 57.63 -8.76
CA GLU A 405 -42.36 57.74 -7.55
C GLU A 405 -40.96 58.28 -7.81
N TRP A 406 -40.34 57.85 -8.91
CA TRP A 406 -39.02 58.33 -9.32
C TRP A 406 -39.02 59.79 -9.75
N ARG A 407 -40.03 60.23 -10.50
CA ARG A 407 -40.17 61.64 -10.85
C ARG A 407 -40.37 62.50 -9.61
N ALA A 408 -41.18 62.04 -8.65
CA ALA A 408 -41.36 62.73 -7.37
C ALA A 408 -40.03 62.91 -6.63
N ARG A 409 -39.22 61.84 -6.49
CA ARG A 409 -37.90 61.91 -5.84
C ARG A 409 -36.92 62.85 -6.54
N LEU A 410 -36.85 62.81 -7.88
CA LEU A 410 -35.96 63.69 -8.65
C LEU A 410 -36.37 65.17 -8.53
N ASN A 411 -37.67 65.45 -8.45
CA ASN A 411 -38.18 66.81 -8.25
C ASN A 411 -37.90 67.29 -6.81
N ASP A 412 -38.04 66.44 -5.81
CA ASP A 412 -37.72 66.77 -4.41
C ASP A 412 -36.22 67.07 -4.22
N ASP A 413 -35.34 66.27 -4.83
CA ASP A 413 -33.88 66.48 -4.82
C ASP A 413 -33.46 67.78 -5.56
N GLN A 414 -34.12 68.14 -6.67
CA GLN A 414 -33.90 69.43 -7.34
C GLN A 414 -34.37 70.62 -6.51
N THR A 415 -35.48 70.46 -5.77
CA THR A 415 -36.05 71.51 -4.92
C THR A 415 -35.18 71.78 -3.69
N THR A 416 -34.52 70.75 -3.14
CA THR A 416 -33.56 70.91 -2.03
C THR A 416 -32.23 71.52 -2.50
N ALA A 417 -31.72 71.15 -3.67
CA ALA A 417 -30.49 71.74 -4.24
C ALA A 417 -30.64 73.22 -4.64
N ALA A 418 -31.83 73.63 -5.08
CA ALA A 418 -32.15 75.03 -5.40
C ALA A 418 -32.35 75.92 -4.15
N SER A 419 -32.54 75.33 -2.98
CA SER A 419 -32.79 76.03 -1.70
C SER A 419 -31.52 76.23 -0.84
N GLY A 420 -30.36 75.74 -1.32
CA GLY A 420 -29.08 75.78 -0.60
C GLY A 420 -28.02 76.72 -1.21
N LEU A 421 -28.40 77.62 -2.13
CA LEU A 421 -27.55 78.65 -2.73
C LEU A 421 -27.77 80.03 -2.10
#